data_AF-A0A356R542-F1
#
_entry.id   AF-A0A356R542-F1
#
_cell.length_a   1.000
_cell.length_b   1.000
_cell.length_c   1.000
_cell.angle_alpha   90.00
_cell.angle_beta   90.00
_cell.angle_gamma   90.00
#
_symmetry.space_group_name_H-M   'P 1'
#
loop_
_entity.id
_entity.type
_entity.pdbx_description
1 polymer ?
#
loop_
_entity_poly.entity_id
_entity_poly.type
_entity_poly.pdbx_seq_one_letter_code
_entity_poly.pdbx_strand_id
1 'polypeptide(L)'
;MHYDPDVFLEQFSIVKRFVYHLFYYRTLHASYKRHEIQSEFWVHTIDAHLSQAAISWCMVFGSHGCNPTHWKKLSQLNSQEIEKSFRAGLVTHTSLDMRAWEKYWKEMNEFRNEYVAHRHISFQKPVPDFEVALKIAHYYDDWIRSLIAKGHSQEEEQFIPPATFDEPPLRESERFLREEASLMIDQFLKHTKKHQNDESPYSFP
;
A
#
# COMPACT_ATOMS: atom_id res chain seq x y z
N MET A 1 -20.12 -1.29 -17.34
CA MET A 1 -19.51 -2.48 -16.68
C MET A 1 -19.95 -2.49 -15.24
N HIS A 2 -20.65 -3.54 -14.80
CA HIS A 2 -21.19 -3.62 -13.44
C HIS A 2 -20.08 -3.95 -12.43
N TYR A 3 -19.95 -3.19 -11.34
CA TYR A 3 -19.04 -3.43 -10.22
C TYR A 3 -19.80 -3.39 -8.88
N ASP A 4 -19.22 -3.97 -7.85
CA ASP A 4 -19.77 -3.96 -6.48
C ASP A 4 -19.20 -2.75 -5.71
N PRO A 5 -20.03 -1.75 -5.35
CA PRO A 5 -19.57 -0.53 -4.68
C PRO A 5 -19.04 -0.77 -3.27
N ASP A 6 -19.56 -1.76 -2.54
CA ASP A 6 -19.12 -2.06 -1.17
C ASP A 6 -17.73 -2.71 -1.20
N VAL A 7 -17.53 -3.65 -2.13
CA VAL A 7 -16.21 -4.25 -2.38
C VAL A 7 -15.21 -3.18 -2.79
N PHE A 8 -15.61 -2.24 -3.63
CA PHE A 8 -14.75 -1.14 -4.06
C PHE A 8 -14.32 -0.24 -2.89
N LEU A 9 -15.26 0.24 -2.07
CA LEU A 9 -14.96 1.13 -0.95
C LEU A 9 -13.95 0.49 0.01
N GLU A 10 -14.13 -0.80 0.31
CA GLU A 10 -13.19 -1.54 1.14
C GLU A 10 -11.83 -1.73 0.47
N GLN A 11 -11.79 -2.09 -0.81
CA GLN A 11 -10.54 -2.23 -1.53
C GLN A 11 -9.77 -0.90 -1.57
N PHE A 12 -10.42 0.20 -1.94
CA PHE A 12 -9.77 1.51 -1.97
C PHE A 12 -9.24 1.91 -0.60
N SER A 13 -10.04 1.76 0.45
CA SER A 13 -9.62 2.03 1.83
C SER A 13 -8.36 1.24 2.20
N ILE A 14 -8.29 -0.04 1.83
CA ILE A 14 -7.12 -0.88 2.05
C ILE A 14 -5.91 -0.42 1.23
N VAL A 15 -6.08 -0.10 -0.06
CA VAL A 15 -4.98 0.40 -0.90
C VAL A 15 -4.46 1.74 -0.38
N LYS A 16 -5.34 2.64 0.07
CA LYS A 16 -4.96 3.91 0.71
C LYS A 16 -4.15 3.68 1.99
N ARG A 17 -4.58 2.74 2.85
CA ARG A 17 -3.81 2.33 4.05
C ARG A 17 -2.44 1.78 3.69
N PHE A 18 -2.33 0.98 2.63
CA PHE A 18 -1.04 0.52 2.11
C PHE A 18 -0.11 1.69 1.78
N VAL A 19 -0.59 2.67 1.00
CA VAL A 19 0.21 3.86 0.63
C VAL A 19 0.66 4.62 1.88
N TYR A 20 -0.23 4.80 2.86
CA TYR A 20 0.07 5.53 4.08
C TYR A 20 1.14 4.81 4.92
N HIS A 21 0.99 3.51 5.13
CA HIS A 21 1.98 2.72 5.87
C HIS A 21 3.34 2.68 5.18
N LEU A 22 3.37 2.55 3.85
CA LEU A 22 4.62 2.61 3.10
C LEU A 22 5.28 4.00 3.23
N PHE A 23 4.49 5.07 3.15
CA PHE A 23 4.98 6.43 3.35
C PHE A 23 5.57 6.62 4.76
N TYR A 24 4.86 6.18 5.81
CA TYR A 24 5.34 6.29 7.18
C TYR A 24 6.63 5.50 7.39
N TYR A 25 6.69 4.25 6.93
CA TYR A 25 7.91 3.45 6.95
C TYR A 25 9.09 4.19 6.33
N ARG A 26 8.94 4.67 5.09
CA ARG A 26 10.01 5.36 4.35
C ARG A 26 10.48 6.62 5.09
N THR A 27 9.54 7.43 5.58
CA THR A 27 9.82 8.72 6.21
C THR A 27 10.45 8.53 7.60
N LEU A 28 9.87 7.65 8.43
CA LEU A 28 10.40 7.32 9.75
C LEU A 28 11.80 6.72 9.63
N HIS A 29 12.00 5.75 8.74
CA HIS A 29 13.30 5.10 8.56
C HIS A 29 14.38 6.07 8.05
N ALA A 30 14.03 6.96 7.11
CA ALA A 30 14.96 7.98 6.63
C ALA A 30 15.33 8.98 7.74
N SER A 31 14.35 9.44 8.52
CA SER A 31 14.56 10.35 9.66
C SER A 31 15.37 9.68 10.78
N TYR A 32 15.06 8.42 11.10
CA TYR A 32 15.77 7.61 12.10
C TYR A 32 17.25 7.48 11.78
N LYS A 33 17.58 7.20 10.51
CA LYS A 33 18.97 7.15 10.04
C LYS A 33 19.63 8.51 10.06
N ARG A 34 18.95 9.55 9.58
CA ARG A 34 19.48 10.93 9.53
C ARG A 34 19.87 11.47 10.90
N HIS A 35 19.05 11.22 11.91
CA HIS A 35 19.28 11.69 13.28
C HIS A 35 20.06 10.69 14.14
N GLU A 36 20.49 9.56 13.56
CA GLU A 36 21.26 8.52 14.25
C GLU A 36 20.61 8.11 15.58
N ILE A 37 19.29 7.89 15.53
CA ILE A 37 18.52 7.47 16.70
C ILE A 37 18.91 6.03 17.04
N GLN A 38 18.97 5.74 18.35
CA GLN A 38 19.15 4.37 18.85
C GLN A 38 18.01 4.04 19.79
N SER A 39 16.88 3.58 19.24
CA SER A 39 15.67 3.35 20.04
C SER A 39 14.89 2.16 19.51
N GLU A 40 14.76 1.13 20.32
CA GLU A 40 13.97 -0.07 19.98
C GLU A 40 12.51 0.27 19.68
N PHE A 41 11.94 1.25 20.40
CA PHE A 41 10.59 1.76 20.12
C PHE A 41 10.43 2.22 18.68
N TRP A 42 11.37 3.05 18.20
CA TRP A 42 11.31 3.56 16.82
C TRP A 42 11.60 2.46 15.79
N VAL A 43 12.53 1.54 16.08
CA VAL A 43 12.77 0.37 15.22
C VAL A 43 11.50 -0.46 15.06
N HIS A 44 10.83 -0.82 16.16
CA HIS A 44 9.59 -1.59 16.12
C HIS A 44 8.45 -0.85 15.42
N THR A 45 8.36 0.48 15.60
CA THR A 45 7.36 1.31 14.92
C THR A 45 7.57 1.32 13.40
N ILE A 46 8.83 1.46 12.95
CA ILE A 46 9.21 1.40 11.53
C ILE A 46 8.86 0.03 10.94
N ASP A 47 9.26 -1.05 11.61
CA ASP A 47 9.03 -2.43 11.16
C ASP A 47 7.52 -2.77 11.09
N ALA A 48 6.74 -2.24 12.05
CA ALA A 48 5.30 -2.41 12.06
C ALA A 48 4.65 -1.76 10.83
N HIS A 49 5.08 -0.56 10.43
CA HIS A 49 4.56 0.08 9.22
C HIS A 49 4.91 -0.67 7.94
N LEU A 50 6.13 -1.20 7.81
CA LEU A 50 6.49 -2.05 6.68
C LEU A 50 5.63 -3.32 6.63
N SER A 51 5.43 -3.95 7.78
CA SER A 51 4.59 -5.14 7.93
C SER A 51 3.14 -4.87 7.53
N GLN A 52 2.56 -3.77 8.02
CA GLN A 52 1.19 -3.38 7.69
C GLN A 52 1.02 -2.99 6.22
N ALA A 53 2.03 -2.38 5.60
CA ALA A 53 2.04 -2.15 4.16
C ALA A 53 1.97 -3.48 3.39
N ALA A 54 2.82 -4.45 3.75
CA ALA A 54 2.82 -5.78 3.12
C ALA A 54 1.45 -6.47 3.23
N ILE A 55 0.87 -6.47 4.44
CA ILE A 55 -0.44 -7.08 4.71
C ILE A 55 -1.52 -6.40 3.87
N SER A 56 -1.63 -5.07 3.95
CA SER A 56 -2.67 -4.31 3.24
C SER A 56 -2.58 -4.52 1.73
N TRP A 57 -1.36 -4.50 1.17
CA TRP A 57 -1.17 -4.80 -0.25
C TRP A 57 -1.61 -6.23 -0.61
N CYS A 58 -1.23 -7.22 0.19
CA CYS A 58 -1.61 -8.62 -0.03
C CYS A 58 -3.11 -8.88 0.16
N MET A 59 -3.85 -8.04 0.89
CA MET A 59 -5.29 -8.17 0.97
C MET A 59 -5.94 -7.94 -0.40
N VAL A 60 -5.51 -6.89 -1.12
CA VAL A 60 -6.11 -6.57 -2.43
C VAL A 60 -5.46 -7.35 -3.55
N PHE A 61 -4.13 -7.46 -3.56
CA PHE A 61 -3.34 -7.97 -4.70
C PHE A 61 -2.71 -9.35 -4.48
N GLY A 62 -2.79 -9.90 -3.26
CA GLY A 62 -2.17 -11.18 -2.92
C GLY A 62 -2.93 -12.39 -3.46
N SER A 63 -3.01 -13.45 -2.66
CA SER A 63 -3.75 -14.65 -3.04
C SER A 63 -5.26 -14.42 -3.11
N HIS A 64 -5.86 -14.78 -4.25
CA HIS A 64 -7.30 -14.59 -4.49
C HIS A 64 -8.19 -15.39 -3.53
N GLY A 65 -7.77 -16.62 -3.18
CA GLY A 65 -8.43 -17.59 -2.29
C GLY A 65 -9.81 -17.20 -1.73
N CYS A 66 -9.89 -17.10 -0.40
CA CYS A 66 -11.10 -16.74 0.34
C CYS A 66 -11.20 -15.24 0.64
N ASN A 67 -10.32 -14.41 0.08
CA ASN A 67 -10.26 -13.01 0.49
C ASN A 67 -11.33 -12.16 -0.24
N PRO A 68 -12.32 -11.61 0.49
CA PRO A 68 -13.40 -10.84 -0.13
C PRO A 68 -12.90 -9.54 -0.79
N THR A 69 -11.78 -8.99 -0.31
CA THR A 69 -11.24 -7.71 -0.80
C THR A 69 -10.23 -7.87 -1.94
N HIS A 70 -10.05 -9.09 -2.47
CA HIS A 70 -9.13 -9.25 -3.60
C HIS A 70 -9.66 -8.54 -4.85
N TRP A 71 -8.79 -7.85 -5.61
CA TRP A 71 -9.19 -7.00 -6.75
C TRP A 71 -10.11 -7.70 -7.78
N LYS A 72 -9.90 -9.00 -8.05
CA LYS A 72 -10.80 -9.82 -8.90
C LYS A 72 -12.25 -9.93 -8.41
N LYS A 73 -12.53 -9.66 -7.13
CA LYS A 73 -13.89 -9.68 -6.56
C LYS A 73 -14.67 -8.39 -6.85
N LEU A 74 -14.05 -7.39 -7.48
CA LEU A 74 -14.71 -6.12 -7.82
C LEU A 74 -15.99 -6.30 -8.66
N SER A 75 -16.09 -7.36 -9.45
CA SER A 75 -17.34 -7.72 -10.14
C SER A 75 -17.47 -9.24 -10.21
N GLN A 76 -18.56 -9.77 -9.65
CA GLN A 76 -18.88 -11.19 -9.77
C GLN A 76 -19.40 -11.52 -11.19
N LEU A 77 -20.21 -10.63 -11.76
CA LEU A 77 -20.84 -10.82 -13.07
C LEU A 77 -19.83 -10.70 -14.23
N ASN A 78 -18.83 -9.81 -14.10
CA ASN A 78 -17.86 -9.52 -15.17
C ASN A 78 -16.42 -9.90 -14.78
N SER A 79 -16.26 -10.94 -13.96
CA SER A 79 -14.95 -11.33 -13.38
C SER A 79 -13.83 -11.55 -14.42
N GLN A 80 -14.13 -12.17 -15.56
CA GLN A 80 -13.15 -12.41 -16.63
C GLN A 80 -12.71 -11.11 -17.33
N GLU A 81 -13.64 -10.18 -17.56
CA GLU A 81 -13.35 -8.89 -18.17
C GLU A 81 -12.56 -7.98 -17.22
N ILE A 82 -12.90 -8.02 -15.92
CA ILE A 82 -12.12 -7.36 -14.86
C ILE A 82 -10.69 -7.90 -14.87
N GLU A 83 -10.52 -9.22 -14.87
CA GLU A 83 -9.19 -9.83 -14.89
C GLU A 83 -8.37 -9.44 -16.12
N LYS A 84 -8.99 -9.49 -17.30
CA LYS A 84 -8.33 -9.13 -18.56
C LYS A 84 -7.95 -7.66 -18.59
N SER A 85 -8.86 -6.77 -18.20
CA SER A 85 -8.62 -5.32 -18.22
C SER A 85 -7.56 -4.89 -17.21
N PHE A 86 -7.58 -5.45 -16.00
CA PHE A 86 -6.56 -5.19 -14.99
C PHE A 86 -5.17 -5.64 -15.45
N ARG A 87 -5.04 -6.88 -15.93
CA ARG A 87 -3.73 -7.40 -16.38
C ARG A 87 -3.20 -6.64 -17.59
N ALA A 88 -4.06 -6.26 -18.53
CA ALA A 88 -3.65 -5.45 -19.68
C ALA A 88 -3.12 -4.08 -19.24
N GLY A 89 -3.85 -3.39 -18.36
CA GLY A 89 -3.42 -2.09 -17.85
C GLY A 89 -2.17 -2.16 -16.98
N LEU A 90 -2.02 -3.21 -16.16
CA LEU A 90 -0.84 -3.45 -15.33
C LEU A 90 0.44 -3.43 -16.18
N VAL A 91 0.47 -4.21 -17.26
CA VAL A 91 1.65 -4.30 -18.15
C VAL A 91 1.98 -2.94 -18.78
N THR A 92 0.96 -2.18 -19.17
CA THR A 92 1.14 -0.85 -19.75
C THR A 92 1.68 0.17 -18.75
N HIS A 93 1.29 0.11 -17.47
CA HIS A 93 1.55 1.18 -16.50
C HIS A 93 2.68 0.89 -15.52
N THR A 94 3.08 -0.36 -15.30
CA THR A 94 4.10 -0.72 -14.30
C THR A 94 5.43 -1.17 -14.88
N SER A 95 5.58 -1.16 -16.21
CA SER A 95 6.75 -1.69 -16.94
C SER A 95 7.05 -3.17 -16.65
N LEU A 96 6.11 -3.89 -16.04
CA LEU A 96 6.21 -5.32 -15.77
C LEU A 96 5.56 -6.07 -16.92
N ASP A 97 6.22 -7.07 -17.48
CA ASP A 97 5.49 -8.09 -18.23
C ASP A 97 4.76 -9.04 -17.26
N MET A 98 3.93 -9.93 -17.79
CA MET A 98 3.15 -10.86 -16.96
C MET A 98 4.02 -11.82 -16.14
N ARG A 99 5.22 -12.16 -16.62
CA ARG A 99 6.17 -13.05 -15.93
C ARG A 99 6.84 -12.31 -14.77
N ALA A 100 7.24 -11.06 -14.98
CA ALA A 100 7.79 -10.19 -13.97
C ALA A 100 6.75 -9.87 -12.88
N TRP A 101 5.50 -9.64 -13.28
CA TRP A 101 4.38 -9.53 -12.36
C TRP A 101 4.21 -10.77 -11.49
N GLU A 102 4.14 -11.96 -12.09
CA GLU A 102 3.95 -13.21 -11.34
C GLU A 102 5.10 -13.48 -10.37
N LYS A 103 6.34 -13.23 -10.81
CA LYS A 103 7.53 -13.32 -9.96
C LYS A 103 7.43 -12.36 -8.77
N TYR A 104 7.14 -11.09 -9.02
CA TYR A 104 7.01 -10.07 -7.96
C TYR A 104 5.86 -10.39 -7.00
N TRP A 105 4.71 -10.78 -7.53
CA TRP A 105 3.55 -11.21 -6.75
C TRP A 105 3.90 -12.37 -5.82
N LYS A 106 4.67 -13.35 -6.30
CA LYS A 106 5.15 -14.46 -5.48
C LYS A 106 6.10 -13.99 -4.39
N GLU A 107 7.06 -13.13 -4.70
CA GLU A 107 7.99 -12.55 -3.73
C GLU A 107 7.26 -11.79 -2.61
N MET A 108 6.26 -10.97 -2.97
CA MET A 108 5.48 -10.22 -1.98
C MET A 108 4.61 -11.12 -1.10
N ASN A 109 3.96 -12.15 -1.67
CA ASN A 109 3.18 -13.11 -0.87
C ASN A 109 4.06 -13.97 0.04
N GLU A 110 5.22 -14.41 -0.45
CA GLU A 110 6.20 -15.14 0.36
C GLU A 110 6.71 -14.26 1.51
N PHE A 111 7.08 -12.99 1.24
CA PHE A 111 7.47 -12.06 2.30
C PHE A 111 6.36 -11.87 3.34
N ARG A 112 5.10 -11.66 2.91
CA ARG A 112 3.97 -11.52 3.83
C ARG A 112 3.77 -12.78 4.67
N ASN A 113 3.74 -13.96 4.05
CA ASN A 113 3.44 -15.20 4.75
C ASN A 113 4.59 -15.62 5.67
N GLU A 114 5.79 -15.66 5.10
CA GLU A 114 6.94 -16.28 5.76
C GLU A 114 7.59 -15.35 6.78
N TYR A 115 7.67 -14.05 6.48
CA TYR A 115 8.32 -13.08 7.37
C TYR A 115 7.33 -12.30 8.22
N VAL A 116 6.29 -11.71 7.62
CA VAL A 116 5.40 -10.78 8.34
C VAL A 116 4.40 -11.52 9.23
N ALA A 117 3.73 -12.54 8.71
CA ALA A 117 2.64 -13.23 9.42
C ALA A 117 3.15 -14.36 10.33
N HIS A 118 4.01 -15.24 9.83
CA HIS A 118 4.43 -16.43 10.58
C HIS A 118 5.83 -16.31 11.21
N ARG A 119 6.67 -15.37 10.75
CA ARG A 119 8.08 -15.20 11.18
C ARG A 119 8.86 -16.54 11.21
N HIS A 120 8.88 -17.24 10.08
CA HIS A 120 9.67 -18.47 9.94
C HIS A 120 11.16 -18.19 10.15
N ILE A 121 11.78 -18.94 11.06
CA ILE A 121 13.18 -18.75 11.52
C ILE A 121 14.19 -18.83 10.36
N SER A 122 13.88 -19.61 9.31
CA SER A 122 14.75 -19.83 8.15
C SER A 122 14.53 -18.84 7.00
N PHE A 123 13.61 -17.88 7.11
CA PHE A 123 13.35 -16.93 6.03
C PHE A 123 14.47 -15.90 5.94
N GLN A 124 15.26 -15.97 4.86
CA GLN A 124 16.43 -15.10 4.63
C GLN A 124 16.34 -14.29 3.33
N LYS A 125 15.18 -14.27 2.66
CA LYS A 125 15.01 -13.50 1.43
C LYS A 125 14.98 -12.00 1.74
N PRO A 126 15.44 -11.14 0.82
CA PRO A 126 15.36 -9.69 0.99
C PRO A 126 13.91 -9.23 1.04
N VAL A 127 13.69 -8.06 1.65
CA VAL A 127 12.41 -7.35 1.56
C VAL A 127 12.11 -7.05 0.08
N PRO A 128 10.90 -7.35 -0.43
CA PRO A 128 10.52 -7.05 -1.81
C PRO A 128 10.61 -5.55 -2.12
N ASP A 129 10.72 -5.19 -3.41
CA ASP A 129 10.73 -3.78 -3.82
C ASP A 129 9.32 -3.18 -3.74
N PHE A 130 9.04 -2.47 -2.64
CA PHE A 130 7.77 -1.77 -2.44
C PHE A 130 7.50 -0.63 -3.42
N GLU A 131 8.48 -0.18 -4.20
CA GLU A 131 8.24 0.77 -5.28
C GLU A 131 7.39 0.14 -6.40
N VAL A 132 7.58 -1.15 -6.66
CA VAL A 132 6.73 -1.89 -7.58
C VAL A 132 5.31 -1.99 -7.03
N ALA A 133 5.13 -2.31 -5.74
CA ALA A 133 3.81 -2.32 -5.10
C ALA A 133 3.11 -0.95 -5.18
N LEU A 134 3.85 0.15 -4.96
CA LEU A 134 3.32 1.51 -5.04
C LEU A 134 2.84 1.86 -6.45
N LYS A 135 3.62 1.52 -7.49
CA LYS A 135 3.20 1.69 -8.89
C LYS A 135 1.91 0.93 -9.20
N ILE A 136 1.78 -0.28 -8.69
CA ILE A 136 0.57 -1.11 -8.85
C ILE A 136 -0.63 -0.48 -8.14
N ALA A 137 -0.44 0.05 -6.93
CA ALA A 137 -1.50 0.75 -6.19
C ALA A 137 -1.98 2.00 -6.93
N HIS A 138 -1.06 2.81 -7.44
CA HIS A 138 -1.43 3.97 -8.27
C HIS A 138 -2.15 3.56 -9.55
N TYR A 139 -1.64 2.55 -10.25
CA TYR A 139 -2.32 2.00 -11.43
C TYR A 139 -3.75 1.50 -11.09
N TYR A 140 -3.92 0.80 -9.98
CA TYR A 140 -5.22 0.29 -9.55
C TYR A 140 -6.24 1.42 -9.31
N ASP A 141 -5.83 2.51 -8.66
CA ASP A 141 -6.67 3.70 -8.46
C ASP A 141 -7.07 4.34 -9.80
N ASP A 142 -6.10 4.57 -10.69
CA ASP A 142 -6.34 5.12 -12.04
C ASP A 142 -7.30 4.21 -12.86
N TRP A 143 -7.09 2.90 -12.78
CA TRP A 143 -7.90 1.89 -13.47
C TRP A 143 -9.34 1.87 -12.96
N ILE A 144 -9.58 1.83 -11.64
CA ILE A 144 -10.94 1.81 -11.11
C ILE A 144 -11.68 3.10 -11.39
N ARG A 145 -11.05 4.26 -11.19
CA ARG A 145 -11.70 5.55 -11.52
C ARG A 145 -12.12 5.60 -12.98
N SER A 146 -11.29 5.05 -13.87
CA SER A 146 -11.63 4.91 -15.29
C SER A 146 -12.79 3.94 -15.55
N LEU A 147 -12.89 2.85 -14.77
CA LEU A 147 -14.02 1.92 -14.85
C LEU A 147 -15.33 2.56 -14.40
N ILE A 148 -15.31 3.27 -13.27
CA ILE A 148 -16.46 3.99 -12.71
C ILE A 148 -16.96 5.02 -13.72
N ALA A 149 -16.06 5.87 -14.25
CA ALA A 149 -16.40 6.88 -15.25
C ALA A 149 -17.06 6.28 -16.52
N LYS A 150 -16.56 5.14 -17.00
CA LYS A 150 -17.13 4.43 -18.16
C LYS A 150 -18.45 3.72 -17.86
N GLY A 151 -18.63 3.22 -16.63
CA GLY A 151 -19.89 2.63 -16.16
C GLY A 151 -21.03 3.63 -16.25
N HIS A 152 -20.79 4.86 -15.80
CA HIS A 152 -21.77 5.95 -15.85
C HIS A 152 -22.19 6.33 -17.27
N SER A 153 -21.28 6.26 -18.26
CA SER A 153 -21.62 6.58 -19.66
C SER A 153 -22.50 5.54 -20.37
N GLN A 154 -22.78 4.38 -19.76
CA GLN A 154 -23.56 3.30 -20.38
C GLN A 154 -24.93 3.06 -19.73
N GLU A 155 -25.20 3.62 -18.54
CA GLU A 155 -26.41 3.36 -17.75
C GLU A 155 -27.45 4.51 -17.79
N GLU A 156 -27.40 5.40 -18.80
CA GLU A 156 -28.28 6.57 -18.93
C GLU A 156 -29.81 6.31 -19.07
N GLU A 157 -30.29 5.06 -18.99
CA GLU A 157 -31.74 4.77 -19.00
C GLU A 157 -32.37 4.51 -17.61
N GLN A 158 -31.58 4.40 -16.53
CA GLN A 158 -32.13 4.38 -15.17
C GLN A 158 -31.30 5.29 -14.26
N PHE A 159 -31.92 6.40 -13.85
CA PHE A 159 -31.31 7.41 -12.98
C PHE A 159 -30.98 6.82 -11.60
N ILE A 160 -29.81 6.20 -11.49
CA ILE A 160 -29.10 6.01 -10.23
C ILE A 160 -28.11 7.18 -10.17
N PRO A 161 -28.26 8.14 -9.23
CA PRO A 161 -27.30 9.24 -9.13
C PRO A 161 -25.89 8.64 -8.98
N PRO A 162 -24.87 9.18 -9.68
CA PRO A 162 -23.53 8.66 -9.60
C PRO A 162 -23.16 8.65 -8.12
N ALA A 163 -22.80 7.48 -7.59
CA ALA A 163 -22.05 7.44 -6.34
C ALA A 163 -20.74 8.17 -6.63
N THR A 164 -20.71 9.48 -6.41
CA THR A 164 -19.51 10.28 -6.61
C THR A 164 -18.51 9.75 -5.61
N PHE A 165 -17.47 9.12 -6.14
CA PHE A 165 -16.37 8.69 -5.31
C PHE A 165 -15.55 9.93 -4.97
N ASP A 166 -15.96 10.60 -3.90
CA ASP A 166 -15.44 11.92 -3.47
C ASP A 166 -14.05 11.85 -2.83
N GLU A 167 -13.49 10.65 -2.69
CA GLU A 167 -12.11 10.47 -2.22
C GLU A 167 -11.11 10.97 -3.28
N PRO A 168 -10.12 11.78 -2.89
CA PRO A 168 -9.09 12.26 -3.82
C PRO A 168 -8.26 11.09 -4.36
N PRO A 169 -7.69 11.21 -5.58
CA PRO A 169 -6.75 10.24 -6.13
C PRO A 169 -5.65 9.87 -5.12
N LEU A 170 -5.19 8.62 -5.14
CA LEU A 170 -4.17 8.13 -4.20
C LEU A 170 -2.89 8.97 -4.25
N ARG A 171 -2.49 9.43 -5.44
CA ARG A 171 -1.32 10.30 -5.63
C ARG A 171 -1.49 11.64 -4.91
N GLU A 172 -2.69 12.18 -4.91
CA GLU A 172 -3.02 13.41 -4.22
C GLU A 172 -3.08 13.18 -2.70
N SER A 173 -3.69 12.08 -2.26
CA SER A 173 -3.64 11.64 -0.86
C SER A 173 -2.21 11.47 -0.34
N GLU A 174 -1.30 10.90 -1.15
CA GLU A 174 0.12 10.76 -0.82
C GLU A 174 0.81 12.13 -0.70
N ARG A 175 0.50 13.07 -1.60
CA ARG A 175 1.05 14.43 -1.57
C ARG A 175 0.65 15.15 -0.29
N PHE A 176 -0.64 15.15 0.05
CA PHE A 176 -1.12 15.77 1.30
C PHE A 176 -0.46 15.13 2.51
N LEU A 177 -0.39 13.80 2.55
CA LEU A 177 0.28 13.08 3.64
C LEU A 177 1.75 13.49 3.78
N ARG A 178 2.45 13.71 2.67
CA ARG A 178 3.84 14.17 2.65
C ARG A 178 4.00 15.57 3.23
N GLU A 179 3.10 16.48 2.89
CA GLU A 179 3.12 17.86 3.38
C GLU A 179 2.88 17.93 4.89
N GLU A 180 1.95 17.13 5.40
CA GLU A 180 1.57 17.17 6.82
C GLU A 180 2.50 16.34 7.72
N ALA A 181 2.75 15.08 7.36
CA ALA A 181 3.36 14.13 8.28
C ALA A 181 4.89 14.17 8.26
N SER A 182 5.55 14.58 7.17
CA SER A 182 7.02 14.56 7.09
C SER A 182 7.69 15.46 8.13
N LEU A 183 7.18 16.69 8.30
CA LEU A 183 7.72 17.64 9.27
C LEU A 183 7.51 17.15 10.70
N MET A 184 6.32 16.64 10.99
CA MET A 184 5.97 16.13 12.32
C MET A 184 6.86 14.94 12.70
N ILE A 185 7.05 13.98 11.78
CA ILE A 185 7.93 12.82 11.98
C ILE A 185 9.37 13.26 12.26
N ASP A 186 9.92 14.18 11.47
CA ASP A 186 11.28 14.67 11.66
C ASP A 186 11.45 15.36 13.04
N GLN A 187 10.47 16.18 13.44
CA GLN A 187 10.47 16.85 14.74
C GLN A 187 10.46 15.85 15.92
N PHE A 188 9.63 14.81 15.87
CA PHE A 188 9.56 13.81 16.95
C PHE A 188 10.86 13.02 17.10
N LEU A 189 11.47 12.60 15.98
CA LEU A 189 12.73 11.86 16.06
C LEU A 189 13.88 12.78 16.48
N LYS A 190 13.93 14.02 16.00
CA LYS A 190 14.90 15.02 16.47
C LYS A 190 14.78 15.26 17.98
N HIS A 191 13.56 15.33 18.51
CA HIS A 191 13.34 15.44 19.95
C HIS A 191 13.83 14.22 20.71
N THR A 192 13.58 13.01 20.18
CA THR A 192 14.11 11.77 20.75
C THR A 192 15.63 11.80 20.82
N LYS A 193 16.32 12.23 19.74
CA LYS A 193 17.80 12.33 19.75
C LYS A 193 18.30 13.27 20.83
N LYS A 194 17.64 14.42 20.98
CA LYS A 194 18.00 15.40 22.00
C LYS A 194 17.93 14.78 23.40
N HIS A 195 16.85 14.06 23.71
CA HIS A 195 16.70 13.37 24.99
C HIS A 195 17.81 12.34 25.24
N GLN A 196 18.17 11.55 24.22
CA GLN A 196 19.25 10.57 24.31
C GLN A 196 20.62 11.21 24.59
N ASN A 197 20.88 12.39 24.04
CA ASN A 197 22.12 13.12 24.31
C ASN A 197 22.13 13.74 25.71
N ASP A 198 20.99 14.25 26.18
CA ASP A 198 20.84 14.88 27.49
C ASP A 198 20.90 13.85 28.64
N GLU A 199 20.48 12.59 28.39
CA GLU A 199 20.58 11.46 29.34
C GLU A 199 21.94 10.75 29.34
N SER A 200 22.93 11.25 28.61
CA SER A 200 24.30 10.73 28.60
C SER A 200 25.31 11.46 29.54
N PRO A 201 25.01 11.82 30.81
CA PRO A 201 26.05 12.30 31.73
C PRO A 201 26.73 11.19 32.56
N TYR A 202 26.36 9.90 32.39
CA TYR A 202 26.98 8.78 33.10
C TYR A 202 27.82 7.89 32.19
N SER A 203 28.88 8.46 31.60
CA SER A 203 30.06 7.67 31.25
C SER A 203 30.74 7.28 32.57
N PHE A 204 30.60 6.02 32.98
CA PHE A 204 31.40 5.47 34.08
C PHE A 204 32.89 5.52 33.70
N PRO A 205 33.77 5.90 34.64
CA PRO A 205 35.22 5.99 34.43
C PRO A 205 35.88 4.63 34.16
#